data_AF-A0A1Z9F4V1-F1
#
_entry.id   AF-A0A1Z9F4V1-F1
#
_cell.length_a   1.000
_cell.length_b   1.000
_cell.length_c   1.000
_cell.angle_alpha   90.00
_cell.angle_beta   90.00
_cell.angle_gamma   90.00
#
_symmetry.space_group_name_H-M   'P 1'
#
loop_
_entity.id
_entity.type
_entity.pdbx_description
1 polymer ?
#
loop_
_entity_poly.entity_id
_entity_poly.type
_entity_poly.pdbx_seq_one_letter_code
_entity_poly.pdbx_strand_id
1 'polypeptide(L)'
;MILRELFYFDKETLEPVEDKTYEPENDTSPVKATDTRKTKLTLGQINRIRKASEVHQEEMQNELDFVRQMYGIASQAEAGGV
;
A
#
# COMPACT_ATOMS: atom_id res chain seq x y z
N MET A 1 4.44 -29.72 4.07
CA MET A 1 4.93 -28.90 2.94
C MET A 1 4.15 -27.59 3.01
N ILE A 2 4.82 -26.50 3.35
CA ILE A 2 4.24 -25.16 3.44
C ILE A 2 4.21 -24.58 2.02
N LEU A 3 3.04 -24.16 1.56
CA LEU A 3 2.79 -23.76 0.18
C LEU A 3 3.35 -22.34 -0.05
N ARG A 4 3.82 -22.04 -1.28
CA ARG A 4 4.33 -20.70 -1.70
C ARG A 4 3.27 -19.59 -1.68
N GLU A 5 2.07 -19.93 -1.23
CA GLU A 5 0.89 -19.06 -1.03
C GLU A 5 1.06 -18.08 0.14
N LEU A 6 2.04 -18.33 1.02
CA LEU A 6 2.33 -17.49 2.20
C LEU A 6 3.30 -16.34 1.90
N PHE A 7 4.00 -16.37 0.77
CA PHE A 7 4.98 -15.32 0.43
C PHE A 7 4.41 -14.43 -0.66
N TYR A 8 4.23 -13.15 -0.36
CA TYR A 8 3.98 -12.15 -1.39
C TYR A 8 5.27 -11.96 -2.17
N PHE A 9 5.20 -12.18 -3.49
CA PHE A 9 6.31 -11.90 -4.39
C PHE A 9 6.10 -10.52 -4.95
N ASP A 10 7.10 -9.65 -4.73
CA ASP A 10 7.12 -8.36 -5.37
C ASP A 10 7.15 -8.52 -6.90
N LYS A 11 6.29 -7.76 -7.58
CA LYS A 11 6.05 -7.90 -9.02
C LYS A 11 7.27 -7.51 -9.84
N GLU A 12 8.16 -6.69 -9.29
CA GLU A 12 9.37 -6.22 -9.97
C GLU A 12 10.58 -7.10 -9.66
N THR A 13 10.80 -7.44 -8.38
CA THR A 13 12.03 -8.12 -7.95
C THR A 13 11.90 -9.63 -7.87
N LEU A 14 10.68 -10.20 -7.88
CA LEU A 14 10.39 -11.62 -7.66
C LEU A 14 10.95 -12.15 -6.31
N GLU A 15 11.35 -11.26 -5.41
CA GLU A 15 11.82 -11.59 -4.08
C GLU A 15 10.63 -11.73 -3.12
N PRO A 16 10.73 -12.61 -2.11
CA PRO A 16 9.70 -12.73 -1.08
C PRO A 16 9.75 -11.49 -0.19
N VAL A 17 8.68 -10.68 -0.24
CA VAL A 17 8.52 -9.49 0.58
C VAL A 17 7.35 -9.71 1.55
N GLU A 18 7.50 -9.18 2.77
CA GLU A 18 6.42 -9.16 3.75
C GLU A 18 5.35 -8.14 3.32
N ASP A 19 4.15 -8.62 2.98
CA ASP A 19 3.01 -7.76 2.68
C ASP A 19 2.47 -7.13 3.98
N LYS A 20 2.64 -5.82 4.10
CA LYS A 20 2.16 -5.05 5.25
C LYS A 20 0.70 -4.58 5.09
N THR A 21 0.08 -4.84 3.95
CA THR A 21 -1.23 -4.28 3.57
C THR A 21 -2.39 -5.22 3.87
N TYR A 22 -2.19 -6.53 3.74
CA TYR A 22 -3.26 -7.53 3.88
C TYR A 22 -3.14 -8.34 5.17
N GLU A 23 -4.21 -8.34 5.99
CA GLU A 23 -4.32 -9.14 7.20
C GLU A 23 -5.55 -10.09 7.08
N PRO A 24 -5.35 -11.37 6.71
CA PRO A 24 -6.47 -12.30 6.44
C PRO A 24 -7.33 -12.59 7.68
N GLU A 25 -6.77 -12.49 8.87
CA GLU A 25 -7.49 -12.68 10.15
C GLU A 25 -8.57 -11.62 10.39
N ASN A 26 -8.50 -10.50 9.69
CA ASN A 26 -9.41 -9.36 9.86
C ASN A 26 -10.39 -9.20 8.69
N ASP A 27 -10.36 -10.13 7.72
CA ASP A 27 -11.29 -10.18 6.59
C ASP A 27 -12.62 -10.82 7.02
N THR A 28 -13.33 -10.16 7.95
CA THR A 28 -14.59 -10.66 8.50
C THR A 28 -15.74 -9.68 8.29
N SER A 29 -16.67 -10.08 7.43
CA SER A 29 -18.09 -9.70 7.29
C SER A 29 -18.48 -8.20 7.23
N PRO A 30 -19.50 -7.83 6.43
CA PRO A 30 -19.97 -6.46 6.31
C PRO A 30 -20.56 -5.93 7.62
N VAL A 31 -20.24 -4.66 7.93
CA VAL A 31 -20.78 -3.92 9.07
C VAL A 31 -22.30 -3.82 8.93
N LYS A 32 -23.05 -4.23 9.97
CA LYS A 32 -24.52 -4.22 9.97
C LYS A 32 -25.04 -2.95 10.63
N ALA A 33 -26.20 -2.44 10.20
CA ALA A 33 -26.79 -1.24 10.80
C ALA A 33 -27.19 -1.41 12.29
N THR A 34 -27.36 -2.64 12.76
CA THR A 34 -27.68 -2.98 14.15
C THR A 34 -26.43 -3.19 15.03
N ASP A 35 -25.26 -2.87 14.51
CA ASP A 35 -24.00 -3.13 15.18
C ASP A 35 -23.78 -2.18 16.37
N THR A 36 -23.66 -2.74 17.57
CA THR A 36 -23.44 -2.02 18.83
C THR A 36 -21.96 -1.91 19.20
N ARG A 37 -21.04 -2.28 18.28
CA ARG A 37 -19.60 -2.30 18.55
C ARG A 37 -19.05 -0.92 18.99
N LYS A 38 -18.04 -0.99 19.87
CA LYS A 38 -17.43 0.13 20.59
C LYS A 38 -17.07 1.30 19.65
N THR A 39 -17.40 2.53 20.05
CA THR A 39 -17.06 3.78 19.35
C THR A 39 -15.57 4.13 19.36
N LYS A 40 -14.76 3.44 20.17
CA LYS A 40 -13.30 3.63 20.26
C LYS A 40 -12.57 2.49 19.57
N LEU A 41 -11.61 2.85 18.73
CA LEU A 41 -10.70 1.90 18.09
C LEU A 41 -9.84 1.18 19.14
N THR A 42 -9.60 -0.10 18.92
CA THR A 42 -8.62 -0.87 19.68
C THR A 42 -7.20 -0.48 19.29
N LEU A 43 -6.22 -0.71 20.16
CA LEU A 43 -4.81 -0.43 19.86
C LEU A 43 -4.31 -1.18 18.62
N GLY A 44 -4.79 -2.41 18.39
CA GLY A 44 -4.46 -3.18 17.19
C GLY A 44 -4.98 -2.51 15.91
N GLN A 45 -6.23 -2.04 15.92
CA GLN A 45 -6.82 -1.31 14.78
C GLN A 45 -6.09 0.00 14.50
N ILE A 46 -5.70 0.75 15.54
CA ILE A 46 -4.93 1.99 15.40
C ILE A 46 -3.56 1.69 14.78
N ASN A 47 -2.88 0.64 15.25
CA ASN A 47 -1.58 0.23 14.72
C ASN A 47 -1.67 -0.17 13.23
N ARG A 48 -2.75 -0.85 12.84
CA ARG A 48 -3.02 -1.20 11.44
C ARG A 48 -3.21 0.03 10.57
N ILE A 49 -4.07 0.96 10.98
CA ILE A 49 -4.32 2.21 10.24
C ILE A 49 -3.01 3.00 10.08
N ARG A 50 -2.17 3.05 11.12
CA ARG A 50 -0.85 3.68 11.07
C ARG A 50 0.04 3.02 10.00
N LYS A 51 0.18 1.69 10.02
CA LYS A 51 0.98 0.95 9.02
C LYS A 51 0.47 1.19 7.60
N ALA A 52 -0.85 1.17 7.39
CA ALA A 52 -1.44 1.45 6.09
C ALA A 52 -1.16 2.89 5.61
N SER A 53 -1.20 3.87 6.52
CA SER A 53 -0.87 5.26 6.21
C SER A 53 0.61 5.47 5.88
N GLU A 54 1.51 4.71 6.49
CA GLU A 54 2.95 4.71 6.17
C GLU A 54 3.19 4.15 4.77
N VAL A 55 2.62 2.98 4.45
CA VAL A 55 2.71 2.39 3.11
C VAL A 55 2.15 3.33 2.05
N HIS A 56 1.00 3.96 2.30
CA HIS A 56 0.41 4.91 1.37
C HIS A 56 1.33 6.11 1.09
N GLN A 57 2.02 6.64 2.11
CA GLN A 57 2.98 7.74 1.92
C GLN A 57 4.20 7.31 1.10
N GLU A 58 4.71 6.09 1.33
CA GLU A 58 5.79 5.51 0.53
C GLU A 58 5.39 5.37 -0.94
N GLU A 59 4.19 4.83 -1.20
CA GLU A 59 3.65 4.70 -2.56
C GLU A 59 3.45 6.06 -3.24
N MET A 60 2.91 7.05 -2.53
CA MET A 60 2.76 8.41 -3.05
C MET A 60 4.09 9.03 -3.46
N GLN A 61 5.15 8.82 -2.67
CA GLN A 61 6.47 9.33 -2.99
C GLN A 61 7.04 8.66 -4.25
N ASN A 62 6.90 7.34 -4.35
CA ASN A 62 7.30 6.56 -5.52
C ASN A 62 6.54 7.00 -6.79
N GLU A 63 5.22 7.22 -6.67
CA GLU A 63 4.39 7.70 -7.76
C GLU A 63 4.81 9.11 -8.19
N LEU A 64 5.12 10.00 -7.25
CA LEU A 64 5.59 11.35 -7.54
C LEU A 64 6.92 11.31 -8.31
N ASP A 65 7.86 10.45 -7.89
CA ASP A 65 9.13 10.29 -8.59
C ASP A 65 8.95 9.65 -9.98
N PHE A 66 8.01 8.72 -10.13
CA PHE A 66 7.61 8.18 -11.43
C PHE A 66 7.03 9.26 -12.37
N VAL A 67 6.10 10.09 -11.88
CA VAL A 67 5.53 11.22 -12.64
C VAL A 67 6.62 12.22 -13.03
N ARG A 68 7.56 12.52 -12.12
CA ARG A 68 8.72 13.38 -12.42
C ARG A 68 9.61 12.78 -13.51
N GLN A 69 9.84 11.47 -13.53
CA GLN A 69 10.60 10.85 -14.61
C GLN A 69 9.88 10.96 -15.95
N MET A 70 8.58 10.66 -15.98
CA MET A 70 7.79 10.72 -17.23
C MET A 70 7.72 12.13 -17.81
N TYR A 71 7.38 13.13 -17.00
CA TYR A 71 7.09 14.49 -17.47
C TYR A 71 8.26 15.48 -17.29
N GLY A 72 9.23 15.18 -16.42
CA GLY A 72 10.45 15.98 -16.22
C GLY A 72 11.46 15.81 -17.36
N ILE A 73 11.47 14.65 -18.03
CA ILE A 73 12.27 14.43 -19.24
C ILE A 73 11.59 15.06 -20.46
N ALA A 74 10.26 14.94 -20.57
CA ALA A 74 9.47 15.54 -21.63
C ALA A 74 9.58 17.08 -21.66
N SER A 75 9.53 17.72 -20.49
CA SER A 75 9.69 19.18 -20.38
C SER A 75 11.10 19.67 -20.71
N GLN A 76 12.16 18.88 -20.45
CA GLN A 76 13.52 19.22 -20.88
C GLN A 76 13.74 18.98 -22.39
N ALA A 77 13.10 17.98 -22.99
CA ALA A 77 13.14 17.76 -24.43
C ALA A 77 12.44 18.89 -25.22
N GLU A 78 11.35 19.46 -24.66
CA GLU A 78 10.65 20.60 -25.25
C GLU A 78 11.39 21.93 -25.02
N ALA A 79 12.03 22.12 -23.86
CA ALA A 79 12.82 23.31 -23.54
C ALA A 79 14.21 23.34 -24.23
N GLY A 80 14.73 22.18 -24.65
CA GLY A 80 16.00 22.03 -25.37
C GLY A 80 15.87 22.00 -26.90
N GLY A 81 14.70 22.31 -27.45
CA GLY A 81 14.44 22.32 -28.89
C GLY A 81 15.26 23.37 -29.65
N VAL A 82 16.25 22.87 -30.40
CA VAL A 82 16.82 23.49 -31.60
C VAL A 82 15.84 23.31 -32.76
#